data_AF-A0A3A0DPM7-F1
#
_entry.id   AF-A0A3A0DPM7-F1
#
_cell.length_a   1.000
_cell.length_b   1.000
_cell.length_c   1.000
_cell.angle_alpha   90.00
_cell.angle_beta   90.00
_cell.angle_gamma   90.00
#
_symmetry.space_group_name_H-M   'P 1'
#
loop_
_entity.id
_entity.type
_entity.pdbx_description
1 polymer ?
#
loop_
_entity_poly.entity_id
_entity_poly.type
_entity_poly.pdbx_seq_one_letter_code
_entity_poly.pdbx_strand_id
1 'polypeptide(L)'
;MDKLIITVTCDSTMAYPSNPHNPTPKGYDEVAREYVRSVNAGASICHLHGPYTIDERIQADGTRLSDLDIPGWAKLRKDILGGCTTKPIIQYGIANGRFPQRKVLMAEQKPDMISTCFNPHDECFDYEPGREPIELYGLHNRPELEEYCRATAELGVKIEAECFHYGGVGNAHRMVQKGLLKPPVWITFFLGWRGGSYTPPTAEAMLFNHHHLPRGFIYNTSVMDPEEQWKVLAVAIDSVAARGGRADRGGEPQHGESGIGRRSRGGSRRLRRRNRRRGADP
;
A
#
# COMPACT_ATOMS: atom_id res chain seq x y z
N MET A 1 -21.78 -5.85 -7.16
CA MET A 1 -20.75 -6.03 -6.14
C MET A 1 -19.51 -5.30 -6.62
N ASP A 2 -18.93 -4.44 -5.79
CA ASP A 2 -17.63 -3.86 -6.09
C ASP A 2 -16.56 -4.97 -6.07
N LYS A 3 -15.50 -4.79 -6.86
CA LYS A 3 -14.43 -5.79 -6.95
C LYS A 3 -13.55 -5.69 -5.70
N LEU A 4 -13.28 -6.83 -5.07
CA LEU A 4 -12.26 -6.94 -4.02
C LEU A 4 -10.87 -6.99 -4.68
N ILE A 5 -9.93 -6.22 -4.12
CA ILE A 5 -8.51 -6.29 -4.50
C ILE A 5 -7.80 -7.12 -3.45
N ILE A 6 -7.07 -8.15 -3.89
CA ILE A 6 -6.25 -8.99 -3.03
C ILE A 6 -4.79 -8.64 -3.32
N THR A 7 -4.09 -8.21 -2.28
CA THR A 7 -2.63 -8.02 -2.27
C THR A 7 -1.98 -9.21 -1.60
N VAL A 8 -0.89 -9.71 -2.19
CA VAL A 8 -0.10 -10.80 -1.61
C VAL A 8 1.33 -10.35 -1.35
N THR A 9 1.89 -10.79 -0.23
CA THR A 9 3.30 -10.66 0.15
C THR A 9 3.80 -12.04 0.55
N CYS A 10 4.88 -12.51 -0.08
CA CYS A 10 5.39 -13.87 0.10
C CYS A 10 6.82 -13.91 0.65
N ASP A 11 7.51 -12.77 0.72
CA ASP A 11 8.96 -12.68 0.91
C ASP A 11 9.36 -11.98 2.22
N SER A 12 8.67 -12.33 3.31
CA SER A 12 9.08 -11.89 4.65
C SER A 12 10.19 -12.78 5.21
N THR A 13 11.27 -12.16 5.68
CA THR A 13 12.37 -12.82 6.39
C THR A 13 12.27 -12.70 7.91
N MET A 14 11.42 -11.80 8.43
CA MET A 14 11.47 -11.37 9.84
C MET A 14 10.33 -11.92 10.70
N ALA A 15 9.10 -11.98 10.19
CA ALA A 15 7.92 -12.12 11.04
C ALA A 15 7.75 -13.48 11.73
N TYR A 16 7.74 -14.57 10.96
CA TYR A 16 7.56 -15.94 11.45
C TYR A 16 8.63 -16.85 10.85
N PRO A 17 9.89 -16.76 11.32
CA PRO A 17 11.00 -17.48 10.73
C PRO A 17 10.89 -19.01 10.89
N SER A 18 10.09 -19.52 11.84
CA SER A 18 9.82 -20.96 11.95
C SER A 18 8.80 -21.48 10.94
N ASN A 19 8.07 -20.61 10.24
CA ASN A 19 7.02 -21.01 9.32
C ASN A 19 7.58 -21.90 8.19
N PRO A 20 7.20 -23.21 8.12
CA PRO A 20 7.74 -24.14 7.13
C PRO A 20 7.30 -23.81 5.68
N HIS A 21 6.27 -22.96 5.55
CA HIS A 21 5.76 -22.50 4.27
C HIS A 21 6.44 -21.22 3.78
N ASN A 22 7.32 -20.58 4.56
CA ASN A 22 8.07 -19.41 4.09
C ASN A 22 8.94 -19.81 2.88
N PRO A 23 8.73 -19.20 1.70
CA PRO A 23 9.54 -19.50 0.52
C PRO A 23 10.93 -18.85 0.58
N THR A 24 11.13 -17.83 1.41
CA THR A 24 12.37 -17.02 1.40
C THR A 24 13.63 -17.83 1.69
N PRO A 25 13.67 -18.74 2.69
CA PRO A 25 14.83 -19.61 2.92
C PRO A 25 15.14 -20.57 1.76
N LYS A 26 14.18 -20.79 0.85
CA LYS A 26 14.33 -21.65 -0.34
C LYS A 26 14.86 -20.87 -1.56
N GLY A 27 15.09 -19.56 -1.42
CA GLY A 27 15.64 -18.67 -2.44
C GLY A 27 14.57 -17.94 -3.27
N TYR A 28 14.99 -16.86 -3.93
CA TYR A 28 14.08 -15.96 -4.67
C TYR A 28 13.39 -16.59 -5.87
N ASP A 29 13.90 -17.70 -6.40
CA ASP A 29 13.20 -18.46 -7.44
C ASP A 29 11.93 -19.14 -6.88
N GLU A 30 11.96 -19.61 -5.63
CA GLU A 30 10.76 -20.16 -4.97
C GLU A 30 9.80 -19.04 -4.55
N VAL A 31 10.33 -17.91 -4.10
CA VAL A 31 9.53 -16.69 -3.84
C VAL A 31 8.75 -16.29 -5.09
N ALA A 32 9.42 -16.19 -6.24
CA ALA A 32 8.77 -15.85 -7.51
C ALA A 32 7.67 -16.86 -7.86
N ARG A 33 7.90 -18.17 -7.67
CA ARG A 33 6.89 -19.21 -7.87
C ARG A 33 5.68 -19.03 -6.95
N GLU A 34 5.87 -18.64 -5.70
CA GLU A 34 4.76 -18.40 -4.76
C GLU A 34 3.93 -17.17 -5.16
N TYR A 35 4.56 -16.08 -5.61
CA TYR A 35 3.83 -14.94 -6.19
C TYR A 35 3.02 -15.35 -7.42
N VAL A 36 3.60 -16.13 -8.34
CA VAL A 36 2.89 -16.63 -9.53
C VAL A 36 1.69 -17.50 -9.14
N ARG A 37 1.86 -18.41 -8.17
CA ARG A 37 0.75 -19.21 -7.63
C ARG A 37 -0.36 -18.33 -7.08
N SER A 38 0.00 -17.31 -6.31
CA SER A 38 -0.95 -16.38 -5.69
C SER A 38 -1.70 -15.54 -6.72
N VAL A 39 -1.04 -15.08 -7.78
CA VAL A 39 -1.69 -14.37 -8.90
C VAL A 39 -2.67 -15.29 -9.63
N ASN A 40 -2.28 -16.54 -9.91
CA ASN A 40 -3.16 -17.52 -10.52
C ASN A 40 -4.36 -17.88 -9.61
N ALA A 41 -4.23 -17.74 -8.29
CA ALA A 41 -5.32 -17.89 -7.32
C ALA A 41 -6.24 -16.67 -7.20
N GLY A 42 -5.86 -15.51 -7.79
CA GLY A 42 -6.70 -14.30 -7.85
C GLY A 42 -6.09 -13.04 -7.23
N ALA A 43 -4.85 -13.08 -6.73
CA ALA A 43 -4.17 -11.88 -6.27
C ALA A 43 -3.96 -10.89 -7.43
N SER A 44 -4.25 -9.61 -7.18
CA SER A 44 -4.14 -8.53 -8.17
C SER A 44 -2.89 -7.68 -7.97
N ILE A 45 -2.34 -7.66 -6.76
CA ILE A 45 -1.14 -6.90 -6.40
C ILE A 45 -0.12 -7.86 -5.78
N CYS A 46 1.10 -7.88 -6.33
CA CYS A 46 2.26 -8.50 -5.69
C CYS A 46 3.05 -7.40 -4.96
N HIS A 47 3.00 -7.41 -3.64
CA HIS A 47 3.81 -6.56 -2.78
C HIS A 47 5.13 -7.29 -2.50
N LEU A 48 6.24 -6.73 -2.99
CA LEU A 48 7.56 -7.37 -2.94
C LEU A 48 8.44 -6.72 -1.88
N HIS A 49 9.11 -7.51 -1.07
CA HIS A 49 10.21 -7.05 -0.22
C HIS A 49 11.58 -7.19 -0.89
N GLY A 50 11.70 -8.08 -1.88
CA GLY A 50 12.94 -8.31 -2.61
C GLY A 50 14.13 -8.72 -1.70
N PRO A 51 15.34 -8.84 -2.27
CA PRO A 51 16.57 -9.04 -1.51
C PRO A 51 17.07 -7.77 -0.84
N TYR A 52 17.46 -7.91 0.43
CA TYR A 52 18.04 -6.86 1.25
C TYR A 52 18.82 -7.47 2.43
N THR A 53 19.64 -6.64 3.06
CA THR A 53 20.19 -6.88 4.41
C THR A 53 19.65 -5.81 5.37
N ILE A 54 19.78 -6.05 6.67
CA ILE A 54 19.40 -5.08 7.71
C ILE A 54 20.66 -4.63 8.42
N ASP A 55 20.71 -3.36 8.81
CA ASP A 55 21.76 -2.84 9.68
C ASP A 55 21.94 -3.73 10.93
N GLU A 56 23.17 -4.14 11.19
CA GLU A 56 23.51 -4.99 12.35
C GLU A 56 23.25 -4.30 13.69
N ARG A 57 23.27 -2.96 13.71
CA ARG A 57 23.06 -2.12 14.88
C ARG A 57 22.31 -0.84 14.52
N ILE A 58 21.76 -0.19 15.54
CA ILE A 58 21.25 1.18 15.42
C ILE A 58 22.41 2.11 15.02
N GLN A 59 22.16 2.93 14.00
CA GLN A 59 23.10 3.90 13.46
C GLN A 59 23.15 5.17 14.33
N ALA A 60 24.13 6.03 14.09
CA ALA A 60 24.32 7.26 14.88
C ALA A 60 23.14 8.26 14.79
N ASP A 61 22.34 8.17 13.73
CA ASP A 61 21.12 8.96 13.53
C ASP A 61 19.87 8.32 14.17
N GLY A 62 20.06 7.21 14.90
CA GLY A 62 18.98 6.46 15.56
C GLY A 62 18.23 5.50 14.63
N THR A 63 18.63 5.39 13.36
CA THR A 63 17.95 4.49 12.41
C THR A 63 18.50 3.07 12.45
N ARG A 64 17.67 2.10 12.06
CA ARG A 64 18.08 0.73 11.75
C ARG A 64 17.24 0.28 10.56
N LEU A 65 17.85 0.28 9.37
CA LEU A 65 17.14 0.22 8.10
C LEU A 65 17.62 -0.94 7.23
N SER A 66 16.92 -1.17 6.12
CA SER A 66 17.30 -2.17 5.11
C SER A 66 18.17 -1.58 4.02
N ASP A 67 19.21 -2.31 3.63
CA ASP A 67 20.08 -2.06 2.49
C ASP A 67 19.64 -2.95 1.31
N LEU A 68 19.24 -2.33 0.19
CA LEU A 68 18.53 -3.02 -0.89
C LEU A 68 19.46 -3.57 -1.96
N ASP A 69 19.26 -4.83 -2.39
CA ASP A 69 19.89 -5.39 -3.58
C ASP A 69 19.05 -5.07 -4.84
N ILE A 70 19.29 -3.88 -5.40
CA ILE A 70 18.53 -3.35 -6.55
C ILE A 70 18.52 -4.32 -7.75
N PRO A 71 19.67 -4.90 -8.21
CA PRO A 71 19.66 -5.93 -9.25
C PRO A 71 18.81 -7.16 -8.90
N GLY A 72 18.87 -7.63 -7.65
CA GLY A 72 18.06 -8.75 -7.18
C GLY A 72 16.56 -8.47 -7.23
N TRP A 73 16.13 -7.25 -6.89
CA TRP A 73 14.74 -6.80 -7.08
C TRP A 73 14.31 -6.85 -8.55
N ALA A 74 15.17 -6.42 -9.47
CA ALA A 74 14.89 -6.46 -10.91
C ALA A 74 14.69 -7.89 -11.40
N LYS A 75 15.55 -8.82 -10.94
CA LYS A 75 15.43 -10.25 -11.26
C LYS A 75 14.11 -10.82 -10.71
N LEU A 76 13.80 -10.59 -9.43
CA LEU A 76 12.57 -11.09 -8.81
C LEU A 76 11.33 -10.61 -9.58
N ARG A 77 11.25 -9.32 -9.89
CA ARG A 77 10.15 -8.76 -10.70
C ARG A 77 10.05 -9.43 -12.06
N LYS A 78 11.17 -9.63 -12.76
CA LYS A 78 11.21 -10.28 -14.07
C LYS A 78 10.67 -11.70 -13.99
N ASP A 79 11.07 -12.47 -12.98
CA ASP A 79 10.66 -13.86 -12.82
C ASP A 79 9.16 -13.98 -12.50
N ILE A 80 8.63 -13.09 -11.66
CA ILE A 80 7.18 -13.02 -11.39
C ILE A 80 6.41 -12.70 -12.67
N LEU A 81 6.80 -11.64 -13.38
CA LEU A 81 6.11 -11.22 -14.61
C LEU A 81 6.22 -12.27 -15.73
N GLY A 82 7.34 -12.98 -15.82
CA GLY A 82 7.55 -14.06 -16.79
C GLY A 82 6.74 -15.32 -16.47
N GLY A 83 6.41 -15.55 -15.21
CA GLY A 83 5.62 -16.72 -14.77
C GLY A 83 4.11 -16.50 -14.70
N CYS A 84 3.63 -15.25 -14.60
CA CYS A 84 2.20 -14.98 -14.49
C CYS A 84 1.49 -15.01 -15.85
N THR A 85 0.29 -15.61 -15.88
CA THR A 85 -0.56 -15.63 -17.08
C THR A 85 -1.36 -14.34 -17.27
N THR A 86 -1.63 -13.63 -16.18
CA THR A 86 -2.18 -12.28 -16.14
C THR A 86 -1.12 -11.32 -15.62
N LYS A 87 -1.17 -10.04 -16.01
CA LYS A 87 -0.22 -9.05 -15.49
C LYS A 87 -0.69 -8.56 -14.11
N PRO A 88 -0.02 -8.92 -13.00
CA PRO A 88 -0.31 -8.32 -11.70
C PRO A 88 0.21 -6.88 -11.65
N ILE A 89 -0.29 -6.11 -10.69
CA ILE A 89 0.35 -4.87 -10.26
C ILE A 89 1.59 -5.23 -9.43
N ILE A 90 2.73 -4.67 -9.79
CA ILE A 90 3.96 -4.81 -9.01
C ILE A 90 4.09 -3.62 -8.06
N GLN A 91 4.00 -3.92 -6.76
CA GLN A 91 4.18 -2.96 -5.69
C GLN A 91 5.51 -3.24 -4.97
N TYR A 92 6.38 -2.24 -4.90
CA TYR A 92 7.61 -2.35 -4.13
C TYR A 92 7.37 -1.98 -2.66
N GLY A 93 7.66 -2.92 -1.78
CA GLY A 93 7.52 -2.87 -0.32
C GLY A 93 8.78 -2.41 0.40
N ILE A 94 8.98 -2.91 1.63
CA ILE A 94 10.14 -2.62 2.50
C ILE A 94 10.30 -1.12 2.74
N ALA A 95 9.30 -0.51 3.39
CA ALA A 95 9.30 0.93 3.67
C ALA A 95 10.50 1.38 4.54
N ASN A 96 11.09 0.48 5.32
CA ASN A 96 12.35 0.66 6.05
C ASN A 96 13.61 0.60 5.14
N GLY A 97 13.48 0.44 3.83
CA GLY A 97 14.59 0.61 2.90
C GLY A 97 15.09 2.05 2.91
N ARG A 98 16.39 2.26 2.73
CA ARG A 98 16.96 3.62 2.70
C ARG A 98 16.36 4.44 1.57
N PHE A 99 15.83 5.62 1.88
CA PHE A 99 15.16 6.45 0.87
C PHE A 99 16.03 6.77 -0.37
N PRO A 100 17.35 7.08 -0.24
CA PRO A 100 18.22 7.23 -1.41
C PRO A 100 18.22 6.00 -2.35
N GLN A 101 18.31 4.79 -1.81
CA GLN A 101 18.25 3.56 -2.62
C GLN A 101 16.87 3.34 -3.20
N ARG A 102 15.81 3.62 -2.44
CA ARG A 102 14.42 3.52 -2.93
C ARG A 102 14.16 4.46 -4.10
N LYS A 103 14.77 5.66 -4.13
CA LYS A 103 14.72 6.56 -5.30
C LYS A 103 15.38 5.94 -6.53
N VAL A 104 16.56 5.35 -6.38
CA VAL A 104 17.26 4.63 -7.47
C VAL A 104 16.40 3.47 -7.96
N LEU A 105 15.90 2.65 -7.04
CA LEU A 105 15.03 1.50 -7.34
C LEU A 105 13.81 1.90 -8.17
N MET A 106 13.10 2.98 -7.78
CA MET A 106 11.95 3.49 -8.54
C MET A 106 12.37 4.04 -9.91
N ALA A 107 13.44 4.82 -9.99
CA ALA A 107 13.87 5.46 -11.23
C ALA A 107 14.31 4.44 -12.28
N GLU A 108 15.03 3.40 -11.86
CA GLU A 108 15.52 2.34 -12.74
C GLU A 108 14.42 1.37 -13.17
N GLN A 109 13.54 0.96 -12.24
CA GLN A 109 12.65 -0.18 -12.48
C GLN A 109 11.19 0.20 -12.74
N LYS A 110 10.78 1.41 -12.33
CA LYS A 110 9.43 1.98 -12.51
C LYS A 110 8.32 0.98 -12.17
N PRO A 111 8.21 0.57 -10.88
CA PRO A 111 7.12 -0.31 -10.45
C PRO A 111 5.77 0.39 -10.64
N ASP A 112 4.68 -0.38 -10.66
CA ASP A 112 3.35 0.20 -10.75
C ASP A 112 3.00 0.97 -9.45
N MET A 113 3.46 0.44 -8.31
CA MET A 113 3.25 1.03 -6.99
C MET A 113 4.51 0.97 -6.11
N ILE A 114 4.56 1.84 -5.11
CA ILE A 114 5.51 1.73 -3.99
C ILE A 114 4.76 1.96 -2.67
N SER A 115 5.00 1.11 -1.68
CA SER A 115 4.45 1.29 -0.33
C SER A 115 5.44 2.07 0.53
N THR A 116 4.97 3.07 1.25
CA THR A 116 5.78 3.90 2.13
C THR A 116 5.06 4.03 3.47
N CYS A 117 5.79 3.88 4.57
CA CYS A 117 5.24 4.10 5.91
C CYS A 117 5.03 5.60 6.17
N PHE A 118 3.80 5.98 6.52
CA PHE A 118 3.39 7.37 6.74
C PHE A 118 3.41 7.76 8.22
N ASN A 119 3.92 6.90 9.09
CA ASN A 119 4.22 7.16 10.49
C ASN A 119 5.67 6.70 10.78
N PRO A 120 6.22 6.96 11.98
CA PRO A 120 7.47 6.35 12.37
C PRO A 120 7.37 4.83 12.22
N HIS A 121 8.30 4.26 11.45
CA HIS A 121 8.45 2.84 11.19
C HIS A 121 9.28 2.25 12.31
N ASP A 122 8.59 1.99 13.41
CA ASP A 122 9.10 1.36 14.62
C ASP A 122 8.43 -0.01 14.68
N GLU A 123 9.16 -1.03 14.24
CA GLU A 123 8.71 -2.42 14.17
C GLU A 123 9.61 -3.30 15.02
N CYS A 124 8.99 -4.24 15.73
CA CYS A 124 9.65 -5.26 16.53
C CYS A 124 9.08 -6.63 16.15
N PHE A 125 9.91 -7.49 15.57
CA PHE A 125 9.54 -8.86 15.19
C PHE A 125 10.00 -9.83 16.28
N ASP A 126 9.14 -10.05 17.28
CA ASP A 126 9.36 -10.91 18.45
C ASP A 126 8.19 -11.90 18.67
N TYR A 127 7.55 -12.33 17.58
CA TYR A 127 6.34 -13.16 17.63
C TYR A 127 6.57 -14.61 18.07
N GLU A 128 7.81 -15.10 18.03
CA GLU A 128 8.17 -16.48 18.38
C GLU A 128 9.01 -16.51 19.67
N PRO A 129 8.51 -17.14 20.77
CA PRO A 129 9.24 -17.22 22.02
C PRO A 129 10.65 -17.83 21.86
N GLY A 130 11.64 -17.21 22.49
CA GLY A 130 13.03 -17.69 22.49
C GLY A 130 13.85 -17.31 21.26
N ARG A 131 13.33 -16.44 20.37
CA ARG A 131 14.11 -15.82 19.31
C ARG A 131 14.47 -14.38 19.65
N GLU A 132 15.67 -13.98 19.26
CA GLU A 132 16.10 -12.59 19.34
C GLU A 132 15.21 -11.71 18.45
N PRO A 133 14.64 -10.61 18.98
CA PRO A 133 13.85 -9.68 18.20
C PRO A 133 14.64 -9.09 17.03
N ILE A 134 14.00 -8.98 15.88
CA ILE A 134 14.47 -8.11 14.80
C ILE A 134 13.72 -6.80 14.92
N GLU A 135 14.44 -5.69 15.00
CA GLU A 135 13.86 -4.36 15.20
C GLU A 135 14.26 -3.45 14.05
N LEU A 136 13.34 -2.59 13.64
CA LEU A 136 13.55 -1.61 12.60
C LEU A 136 13.14 -0.23 13.10
N TYR A 137 13.96 0.75 12.77
CA TYR A 137 13.74 2.14 13.18
C TYR A 137 13.92 3.08 12.00
N GLY A 138 12.81 3.63 11.51
CA GLY A 138 12.75 4.68 10.50
C GLY A 138 11.80 5.79 10.92
N LEU A 139 12.23 7.05 10.82
CA LEU A 139 11.40 8.16 11.30
C LEU A 139 10.27 8.54 10.31
N HIS A 140 10.53 8.47 9.00
CA HIS A 140 9.68 8.99 7.92
C HIS A 140 9.04 10.34 8.25
N ASN A 141 9.90 11.33 8.50
CA ASN A 141 9.44 12.66 8.86
C ASN A 141 8.63 13.30 7.71
N ARG A 142 7.84 14.33 8.02
CA ARG A 142 6.96 14.96 7.02
C ARG A 142 7.71 15.50 5.79
N PRO A 143 8.89 16.16 5.92
CA PRO A 143 9.70 16.52 4.75
C PRO A 143 10.04 15.33 3.85
N GLU A 144 10.44 14.19 4.42
CA GLU A 144 10.71 12.96 3.67
C GLU A 144 9.45 12.44 2.95
N LEU A 145 8.29 12.44 3.64
CA LEU A 145 7.01 12.08 3.02
C LEU A 145 6.62 13.01 1.86
N GLU A 146 6.88 14.32 1.98
CA GLU A 146 6.66 15.28 0.90
C GLU A 146 7.58 14.97 -0.30
N GLU A 147 8.83 14.62 -0.05
CA GLU A 147 9.78 14.21 -1.10
C GLU A 147 9.36 12.90 -1.77
N TYR A 148 8.93 11.89 -1.01
CA TYR A 148 8.34 10.66 -1.57
C TYR A 148 7.15 10.96 -2.48
N CYS A 149 6.22 11.81 -2.06
CA CYS A 149 5.05 12.17 -2.86
C CYS A 149 5.47 12.86 -4.18
N ARG A 150 6.48 13.74 -4.15
CA ARG A 150 6.99 14.40 -5.36
C ARG A 150 7.71 13.42 -6.29
N ALA A 151 8.61 12.61 -5.75
CA ALA A 151 9.38 11.64 -6.52
C ALA A 151 8.49 10.61 -7.21
N THR A 152 7.49 10.07 -6.49
CA THR A 152 6.53 9.12 -7.05
C THR A 152 5.65 9.77 -8.13
N ALA A 153 5.20 11.01 -7.92
CA ALA A 153 4.43 11.75 -8.92
C ALA A 153 5.23 12.03 -10.21
N GLU A 154 6.50 12.42 -10.09
CA GLU A 154 7.40 12.66 -11.23
C GLU A 154 7.63 11.38 -12.04
N LEU A 155 7.81 10.25 -11.37
CA LEU A 155 8.06 8.95 -11.99
C LEU A 155 6.78 8.25 -12.49
N GLY A 156 5.59 8.78 -12.15
CA GLY A 156 4.32 8.14 -12.45
C GLY A 156 4.06 6.85 -11.66
N VAL A 157 4.74 6.66 -10.53
CA VAL A 157 4.58 5.52 -9.62
C VAL A 157 3.47 5.82 -8.63
N LYS A 158 2.53 4.89 -8.42
CA LYS A 158 1.44 5.11 -7.46
C LYS A 158 1.91 4.78 -6.04
N ILE A 159 1.87 5.77 -5.16
CA ILE A 159 2.18 5.55 -3.74
C ILE A 159 1.01 4.92 -2.98
N GLU A 160 1.33 3.92 -2.15
CA GLU A 160 0.52 3.44 -1.03
C GLU A 160 1.05 4.06 0.26
N ALA A 161 0.16 4.65 1.06
CA ALA A 161 0.50 5.10 2.41
C ALA A 161 0.21 3.98 3.43
N GLU A 162 1.25 3.32 3.91
CA GLU A 162 1.16 2.34 4.98
C GLU A 162 0.94 3.06 6.32
N CYS A 163 -0.10 2.67 7.03
CA CYS A 163 -0.54 3.29 8.27
C CYS A 163 -0.59 2.22 9.37
N PHE A 164 0.49 2.10 10.15
CA PHE A 164 0.59 1.18 11.29
C PHE A 164 -0.11 1.73 12.53
N HIS A 165 -0.28 3.04 12.57
CA HIS A 165 -1.10 3.74 13.55
C HIS A 165 -1.90 4.85 12.85
N TYR A 166 -3.00 5.31 13.45
CA TYR A 166 -3.90 6.30 12.83
C TYR A 166 -3.20 7.63 12.49
N GLY A 167 -2.08 7.93 13.15
CA GLY A 167 -1.21 9.05 12.79
C GLY A 167 -0.73 9.03 11.33
N GLY A 168 -0.56 7.83 10.74
CA GLY A 168 -0.22 7.67 9.32
C GLY A 168 -1.32 8.20 8.38
N VAL A 169 -2.59 7.95 8.72
CA VAL A 169 -3.75 8.51 8.00
C VAL A 169 -3.74 10.03 8.08
N GLY A 170 -3.44 10.58 9.26
CA GLY A 170 -3.31 12.02 9.47
C GLY A 170 -2.22 12.65 8.58
N ASN A 171 -1.06 12.00 8.47
CA ASN A 171 0.01 12.44 7.57
C ASN A 171 -0.40 12.34 6.09
N ALA A 172 -1.05 11.25 5.67
CA ALA A 172 -1.52 11.10 4.30
C ALA A 172 -2.57 12.16 3.94
N HIS A 173 -3.50 12.46 4.85
CA HIS A 173 -4.48 13.52 4.69
C HIS A 173 -3.81 14.90 4.57
N ARG A 174 -2.76 15.17 5.35
CA ARG A 174 -1.94 16.39 5.20
C ARG A 174 -1.30 16.50 3.83
N MET A 175 -0.82 15.39 3.24
CA MET A 175 -0.27 15.41 1.88
C MET A 175 -1.34 15.70 0.82
N VAL A 176 -2.60 15.28 1.04
CA VAL A 176 -3.73 15.69 0.19
C VAL A 176 -3.99 17.19 0.30
N GLN A 177 -4.03 17.74 1.52
CA GLN A 177 -4.22 19.18 1.74
C GLN A 177 -3.14 20.03 1.08
N LYS A 178 -1.91 19.51 0.99
CA LYS A 178 -0.78 20.13 0.29
C LYS A 178 -0.81 19.93 -1.24
N GLY A 179 -1.77 19.17 -1.78
CA GLY A 179 -1.85 18.84 -3.20
C GLY A 179 -0.79 17.83 -3.68
N LEU A 180 -0.09 17.16 -2.76
CA LEU A 180 0.98 16.20 -3.05
C LEU A 180 0.45 14.78 -3.26
N LEU A 181 -0.64 14.42 -2.56
CA LEU A 181 -1.42 13.22 -2.85
C LEU A 181 -2.77 13.59 -3.47
N LYS A 182 -3.21 12.79 -4.44
CA LYS A 182 -4.50 12.99 -5.13
C LYS A 182 -5.43 11.80 -4.90
N PRO A 183 -6.71 12.04 -4.56
CA PRO A 183 -7.72 11.00 -4.51
C PRO A 183 -7.89 10.23 -5.84
N PRO A 184 -8.20 8.93 -5.82
CA PRO A 184 -8.32 8.09 -4.63
C PRO A 184 -6.95 7.84 -3.99
N VAL A 185 -6.80 8.14 -2.70
CA VAL A 185 -5.59 7.85 -1.94
C VAL A 185 -5.64 6.40 -1.52
N TRP A 186 -4.60 5.65 -1.86
CA TRP A 186 -4.47 4.25 -1.49
C TRP A 186 -3.68 4.16 -0.20
N ILE A 187 -4.29 3.61 0.85
CA ILE A 187 -3.64 3.37 2.13
C ILE A 187 -3.69 1.90 2.50
N THR A 188 -2.85 1.46 3.44
CA THR A 188 -3.04 0.17 4.11
C THR A 188 -3.10 0.37 5.61
N PHE A 189 -4.09 -0.22 6.27
CA PHE A 189 -4.12 -0.32 7.72
C PHE A 189 -3.32 -1.55 8.14
N PHE A 190 -2.25 -1.34 8.91
CA PHE A 190 -1.43 -2.40 9.49
C PHE A 190 -1.85 -2.61 10.95
N LEU A 191 -2.30 -3.81 11.30
CA LEU A 191 -2.73 -4.18 12.65
C LEU A 191 -1.93 -5.38 13.16
N GLY A 192 -1.60 -5.44 14.45
CA GLY A 192 -0.79 -6.50 15.05
C GLY A 192 0.72 -6.39 14.82
N TRP A 193 1.16 -5.38 14.06
CA TRP A 193 2.58 -5.14 13.79
C TRP A 193 3.22 -4.45 15.01
N ARG A 194 3.83 -5.25 15.89
CA ARG A 194 4.46 -4.82 17.16
C ARG A 194 5.56 -3.78 16.93
N GLY A 195 5.78 -2.94 17.93
CA GLY A 195 6.68 -1.78 17.90
C GLY A 195 5.98 -0.52 18.43
N GLY A 196 6.61 0.64 18.29
CA GLY A 196 6.10 1.91 18.82
C GLY A 196 4.87 2.47 18.10
N SER A 197 4.72 2.20 16.80
CA SER A 197 3.54 2.62 16.02
C SER A 197 2.50 1.51 15.90
N TYR A 198 2.02 1.00 17.03
CA TYR A 198 1.16 -0.18 17.08
C TYR A 198 -0.34 0.13 16.95
N THR A 199 -1.04 -0.71 16.20
CA THR A 199 -2.51 -0.84 16.24
C THR A 199 -2.87 -2.28 16.58
N PRO A 200 -3.72 -2.56 17.58
CA PRO A 200 -4.05 -3.94 17.97
C PRO A 200 -4.82 -4.67 16.85
N PRO A 201 -4.62 -6.00 16.68
CA PRO A 201 -5.26 -6.81 15.64
C PRO A 201 -6.69 -7.20 16.01
N THR A 202 -7.55 -6.23 16.32
CA THR A 202 -8.94 -6.49 16.71
C THR A 202 -9.95 -5.94 15.71
N ALA A 203 -11.16 -6.50 15.73
CA ALA A 203 -12.28 -6.01 14.93
C ALA A 203 -12.61 -4.54 15.27
N GLU A 204 -12.54 -4.15 16.54
CA GLU A 204 -12.79 -2.79 17.02
C GLU A 204 -11.78 -1.79 16.45
N ALA A 205 -10.50 -2.16 16.42
CA ALA A 205 -9.46 -1.33 15.82
C ALA A 205 -9.66 -1.16 14.31
N MET A 206 -10.06 -2.25 13.62
CA MET A 206 -10.40 -2.19 12.20
C MET A 206 -11.62 -1.28 11.94
N LEU A 207 -12.68 -1.41 12.76
CA LEU A 207 -13.87 -0.55 12.67
C LEU A 207 -13.53 0.91 12.99
N PHE A 208 -12.68 1.19 13.98
CA PHE A 208 -12.19 2.52 14.27
C PHE A 208 -11.52 3.15 13.04
N ASN A 209 -10.56 2.45 12.43
CA ASN A 209 -9.87 2.88 11.22
C ASN A 209 -10.85 3.11 10.06
N HIS A 210 -11.78 2.17 9.86
CA HIS A 210 -12.79 2.27 8.83
C HIS A 210 -13.73 3.47 9.04
N HIS A 211 -14.25 3.69 10.25
CA HIS A 211 -15.19 4.78 10.53
C HIS A 211 -14.56 6.17 10.37
N HIS A 212 -13.27 6.30 10.64
CA HIS A 212 -12.56 7.58 10.51
C HIS A 212 -11.89 7.77 9.15
N LEU A 213 -11.97 6.80 8.22
CA LEU A 213 -11.38 6.89 6.89
C LEU A 213 -11.81 8.18 6.15
N PRO A 214 -10.86 9.08 5.80
CA PRO A 214 -11.18 10.34 5.14
C PRO A 214 -11.85 10.16 3.77
N ARG A 215 -12.66 11.13 3.35
CA ARG A 215 -13.29 11.12 2.02
C ARG A 215 -12.22 11.06 0.93
N GLY A 216 -12.43 10.21 -0.07
CA GLY A 216 -11.49 10.03 -1.18
C GLY A 216 -10.30 9.11 -0.87
N PHE A 217 -10.30 8.45 0.28
CA PHE A 217 -9.34 7.40 0.61
C PHE A 217 -9.99 6.02 0.38
N ILE A 218 -9.16 5.07 -0.03
CA ILE A 218 -9.46 3.64 -0.14
C ILE A 218 -8.35 2.88 0.57
N TYR A 219 -8.67 1.71 1.12
CA TYR A 219 -7.70 0.97 1.93
C TYR A 219 -7.58 -0.49 1.53
N ASN A 220 -6.39 -1.04 1.78
CA ASN A 220 -6.15 -2.45 2.02
C ASN A 220 -5.89 -2.66 3.54
N THR A 221 -5.87 -3.91 4.00
CA THR A 221 -5.67 -4.25 5.42
C THR A 221 -4.64 -5.36 5.54
N SER A 222 -3.65 -5.17 6.42
CA SER A 222 -2.59 -6.12 6.74
C SER A 222 -2.66 -6.44 8.23
N VAL A 223 -2.62 -7.73 8.58
CA VAL A 223 -2.75 -8.20 9.98
C VAL A 223 -1.59 -9.12 10.31
N MET A 224 -0.79 -8.74 11.30
CA MET A 224 0.33 -9.55 11.81
C MET A 224 -0.10 -10.30 13.07
N ASP A 225 -1.10 -11.17 12.90
CA ASP A 225 -1.59 -12.07 13.96
C ASP A 225 -2.33 -13.24 13.30
N PRO A 226 -1.76 -14.45 13.26
CA PRO A 226 -2.37 -15.60 12.58
C PRO A 226 -3.73 -16.01 13.15
N GLU A 227 -3.99 -15.76 14.44
CA GLU A 227 -5.25 -16.14 15.10
C GLU A 227 -6.37 -15.14 14.75
N GLU A 228 -6.03 -13.85 14.68
CA GLU A 228 -7.00 -12.77 14.44
C GLU A 228 -7.14 -12.36 12.96
N GLN A 229 -6.15 -12.66 12.12
CA GLN A 229 -6.07 -12.20 10.71
C GLN A 229 -7.37 -12.40 9.95
N TRP A 230 -7.94 -13.61 9.94
CA TRP A 230 -9.15 -13.89 9.15
C TRP A 230 -10.39 -13.17 9.68
N LYS A 231 -10.50 -13.00 11.01
CA LYS A 231 -11.61 -12.26 11.63
C LYS A 231 -11.54 -10.79 11.24
N VAL A 232 -10.36 -10.18 11.38
CA VAL A 232 -10.13 -8.77 11.05
C VAL A 232 -10.32 -8.50 9.54
N LEU A 233 -9.80 -9.37 8.67
CA LEU A 233 -9.97 -9.23 7.22
C LEU A 233 -11.45 -9.38 6.80
N ALA A 234 -12.20 -10.29 7.42
CA ALA A 234 -13.63 -10.42 7.17
C ALA A 234 -14.39 -9.14 7.54
N VAL A 235 -14.08 -8.54 8.70
CA VAL A 235 -14.62 -7.24 9.11
C VAL A 235 -14.26 -6.13 8.12
N ALA A 236 -13.01 -6.10 7.63
CA ALA A 236 -12.56 -5.13 6.66
C ALA A 236 -13.36 -5.22 5.33
N ILE A 237 -13.57 -6.45 4.83
CA ILE A 237 -14.34 -6.72 3.60
C ILE A 237 -15.81 -6.32 3.77
N ASP A 238 -16.45 -6.73 4.88
CA ASP A 238 -17.86 -6.40 5.16
C ASP A 238 -18.07 -4.88 5.30
N SER A 239 -17.14 -4.19 5.98
CA SER A 239 -17.22 -2.75 6.19
C SER A 239 -17.19 -1.96 4.86
N VAL A 240 -16.35 -2.36 3.90
CA VAL A 240 -16.34 -1.76 2.55
C VAL A 240 -17.66 -2.03 1.82
N ALA A 241 -18.16 -3.26 1.87
CA ALA A 241 -19.42 -3.62 1.23
C ALA A 241 -20.61 -2.81 1.81
N ALA A 242 -20.64 -2.63 3.12
CA ALA A 242 -21.64 -1.83 3.82
C ALA A 242 -21.57 -0.34 3.46
N ARG A 243 -20.37 0.23 3.26
CA ARG A 243 -20.21 1.61 2.73
C ARG A 243 -20.74 1.75 1.30
N GLY A 244 -20.47 0.78 0.44
CA GLY A 244 -21.03 0.73 -0.91
C GLY A 244 -22.58 0.70 -0.92
N GLY A 245 -23.18 0.11 0.11
CA GLY A 245 -24.63 0.11 0.34
C GLY A 245 -25.19 1.35 1.08
N ARG A 246 -24.38 2.06 1.89
CA ARG A 246 -24.78 3.26 2.66
C ARG A 246 -24.48 4.59 1.98
N ALA A 247 -23.78 4.62 0.85
CA ALA A 247 -23.43 5.85 0.13
C ALA A 247 -24.61 6.66 -0.43
N ASP A 248 -25.86 6.35 -0.06
CA ASP A 248 -27.07 7.08 -0.45
C ASP A 248 -27.94 7.54 0.74
N ARG A 249 -27.50 7.43 2.00
CA ARG A 249 -28.30 7.91 3.14
C ARG A 249 -27.47 8.60 4.24
N GLY A 250 -27.34 9.92 4.10
CA GLY A 250 -27.44 10.85 5.24
C GLY A 250 -26.14 11.45 5.78
N GLY A 251 -26.10 12.79 5.82
CA GLY A 251 -25.24 13.58 6.71
C GLY A 251 -24.54 14.75 6.03
N GLU A 252 -25.24 15.87 5.85
CA GLU A 252 -24.64 17.17 5.54
C GLU A 252 -23.57 17.54 6.59
N PRO A 253 -22.47 18.19 6.15
CA PRO A 253 -22.00 19.38 6.84
C PRO A 253 -22.11 20.59 5.91
N GLN A 254 -22.62 21.67 6.48
CA GLN A 254 -22.73 22.99 5.86
C GLN A 254 -21.36 23.50 5.38
N HIS A 255 -21.40 24.18 4.23
CA HIS A 255 -20.34 24.94 3.53
C HIS A 255 -19.41 24.17 2.57
N GLY A 256 -19.72 24.30 1.28
CA GLY A 256 -18.70 24.55 0.24
C GLY A 256 -18.35 23.41 -0.72
N GLU A 257 -19.04 23.38 -1.86
CA GLU A 257 -18.59 22.95 -3.20
C GLU A 257 -18.24 21.46 -3.48
N SER A 258 -19.28 20.76 -3.94
CA SER A 258 -19.41 19.71 -4.98
C SER A 258 -18.19 18.97 -5.55
N GLY A 259 -18.32 17.63 -5.63
CA GLY A 259 -17.70 16.79 -6.66
C GLY A 259 -17.80 15.29 -6.38
N ILE A 260 -18.65 14.57 -7.13
CA ILE A 260 -18.81 13.09 -7.11
C ILE A 260 -18.03 12.51 -8.30
N GLY A 261 -17.31 11.40 -8.10
CA GLY A 261 -16.67 10.63 -9.17
C GLY A 261 -17.08 9.17 -9.15
N ARG A 262 -18.04 8.78 -10.00
CA ARG A 262 -18.23 7.40 -10.46
C ARG A 262 -17.52 7.22 -11.81
N ARG A 263 -16.88 6.07 -12.04
CA ARG A 263 -16.52 5.64 -13.40
C ARG A 263 -17.77 5.09 -14.07
N SER A 264 -18.31 5.78 -15.08
CA SER A 264 -19.28 5.19 -16.00
C SER A 264 -18.55 4.31 -17.02
N ARG A 265 -19.08 3.10 -17.25
CA ARG A 265 -18.79 2.33 -18.47
C ARG A 265 -19.74 2.81 -19.57
N GLY A 266 -19.20 3.08 -20.74
CA GLY A 266 -19.91 3.41 -21.99
C GLY A 266 -19.00 4.31 -22.83
N GLY A 267 -18.48 3.92 -23.99
CA GLY A 267 -19.20 3.26 -25.06
C GLY A 267 -19.54 4.29 -26.14
N SER A 268 -18.55 4.63 -26.97
CA SER A 268 -18.71 5.09 -28.36
C SER A 268 -19.40 6.44 -28.69
N ARG A 269 -18.78 7.09 -29.70
CA ARG A 269 -19.37 7.93 -30.77
C ARG A 269 -19.72 9.41 -30.51
N ARG A 270 -19.10 10.21 -31.40
CA ARG A 270 -19.59 11.42 -32.12
C ARG A 270 -19.50 12.77 -31.42
N LEU A 271 -18.54 13.58 -31.89
CA LEU A 271 -18.73 15.01 -32.09
C LEU A 271 -18.55 15.36 -33.57
N ARG A 272 -19.68 15.51 -34.26
CA ARG A 272 -19.86 16.29 -35.49
C ARG A 272 -21.24 16.94 -35.43
N ARG A 273 -21.29 18.28 -35.36
CA ARG A 273 -22.33 19.18 -35.90
C ARG A 273 -21.87 20.62 -35.59
N ARG A 274 -21.34 21.37 -36.56
CA ARG A 274 -22.04 22.28 -37.49
C ARG A 274 -22.91 23.32 -36.77
N ASN A 275 -22.40 24.55 -36.67
CA ASN A 275 -23.20 25.77 -36.56
C ASN A 275 -23.34 26.38 -37.96
N ARG A 276 -24.58 26.55 -38.42
CA ARG A 276 -24.98 27.32 -39.60
C ARG A 276 -26.20 28.15 -39.19
N ARG A 277 -26.19 29.41 -39.65
CA ARG A 277 -27.30 30.39 -39.75
C ARG A 277 -27.59 31.25 -38.51
N ARG A 278 -27.17 32.51 -38.61
CA ARG A 278 -28.02 33.67 -38.33
C ARG A 278 -27.96 34.57 -39.57
N GLY A 279 -29.13 35.00 -40.01
CA GLY A 279 -29.36 35.95 -41.08
C GLY A 279 -30.84 36.28 -41.05
N ALA A 280 -31.15 37.49 -40.59
CA ALA A 280 -32.39 38.20 -40.86
C ALA A 280 -32.21 39.64 -40.32
N ASP A 281 -32.19 40.58 -41.26
CA ASP A 281 -32.81 41.90 -41.16
C ASP A 281 -32.87 42.46 -42.60
N PRO A 282 -33.86 43.29 -42.97
CA PRO A 282 -35.19 43.51 -42.40
C PRO A 282 -36.32 42.82 -43.19
#